data_AF-A0A938XYI4-F1
#
_entry.id   AF-A0A938XYI4-F1
#
_cell.length_a   1.000
_cell.length_b   1.000
_cell.length_c   1.000
_cell.angle_alpha   90.00
_cell.angle_beta   90.00
_cell.angle_gamma   90.00
#
_symmetry.space_group_name_H-M   'P 1'
#
loop_
_entity.id
_entity.type
_entity.pdbx_description
1 polymer ?
#
loop_
_entity_poly.entity_id
_entity_poly.type
_entity_poly.pdbx_seq_one_letter_code
_entity_poly.pdbx_strand_id
1 'polypeptide(L)' 'MCVIIKNANVTTNRGSYKTDIAIKNNHCFPVDDHFEVNNSKVINASTIITDSILNSFNSRH' A
#
# COMPACT_ATOMS: atom_id res chain seq x y z
N MET A 1 -8.57 3.14 15.16
CA MET A 1 -7.88 1.89 14.78
C MET A 1 -6.83 2.23 13.73
N CYS A 2 -5.58 1.76 13.88
CA CYS A 2 -4.54 1.97 12.87
C CYS A 2 -4.60 0.84 11.83
N VAL A 3 -4.37 1.15 10.56
CA VAL A 3 -4.21 0.13 9.50
C VAL A 3 -2.79 0.23 8.97
N ILE A 4 -2.08 -0.88 8.90
CA ILE A 4 -0.74 -0.96 8.30
C ILE A 4 -0.86 -1.69 6.97
N ILE A 5 -0.48 -1.02 5.88
CA ILE A 5 -0.36 -1.61 4.55
C ILE A 5 1.10 -1.97 4.35
N LYS A 6 1.41 -3.26 4.35
CA LYS A 6 2.76 -3.79 4.16
C LYS A 6 3.09 -3.95 2.68
N ASN A 7 4.35 -3.78 2.31
CA ASN A 7 4.86 -4.05 0.95
C ASN A 7 4.14 -3.27 -0.16
N ALA A 8 3.67 -2.05 0.12
CA ALA A 8 2.96 -1.24 -0.86
C ALA A 8 3.94 -0.71 -1.92
N ASN A 9 3.53 -0.76 -3.20
CA ASN A 9 4.21 -0.01 -4.25
C ASN A 9 3.60 1.39 -4.30
N VAL A 10 4.33 2.39 -3.82
CA VAL A 10 3.89 3.79 -3.74
C VAL A 10 4.43 4.54 -4.93
N THR A 11 3.55 5.16 -5.70
CA THR A 11 3.92 6.03 -6.82
C THR A 11 3.67 7.48 -6.45
N THR A 12 4.70 8.30 -6.55
CA THR A 12 4.66 9.75 -6.30
C THR A 12 5.16 10.49 -7.54
N ASN A 13 5.12 11.82 -7.50
CA ASN A 13 5.77 12.65 -8.54
C ASN A 13 7.30 12.49 -8.59
N ARG A 14 7.93 11.80 -7.63
CA ARG A 14 9.36 11.51 -7.58
C ARG A 14 9.71 10.09 -8.07
N GLY A 15 8.72 9.32 -8.50
CA GLY A 15 8.88 7.93 -8.94
C GLY A 15 8.15 6.93 -8.04
N SER A 16 8.38 5.64 -8.32
CA SER A 16 7.76 4.51 -7.64
C SER A 16 8.77 3.79 -6.74
N TYR A 17 8.36 3.46 -5.53
CA TYR A 17 9.19 2.74 -4.56
C TYR A 17 8.33 1.85 -3.66
N LYS A 18 8.94 0.82 -3.09
CA LYS A 18 8.29 -0.11 -2.17
C LYS A 18 8.47 0.38 -0.74
N THR A 19 7.39 0.40 0.05
CA THR A 19 7.41 0.84 1.46
C THR A 19 6.18 0.32 2.21
N ASP A 20 6.17 0.49 3.53
CA ASP A 20 4.99 0.26 4.36
C ASP A 20 4.23 1.60 4.56
N ILE A 21 2.91 1.54 4.74
CA ILE A 21 2.07 2.73 4.96
C ILE A 21 1.23 2.53 6.22
N ALA A 22 1.27 3.48 7.14
CA ALA A 22 0.34 3.54 8.25
C ALA A 22 -0.83 4.48 7.92
N ILE A 23 -2.06 4.03 8.14
CA ILE A 23 -3.27 4.83 8.01
C ILE A 23 -3.90 5.00 9.40
N LYS A 24 -4.03 6.26 9.81
CA LYS A 24 -4.65 6.62 11.10
C LYS A 24 -5.39 7.94 10.95
N ASN A 25 -6.63 7.99 11.45
CA ASN A 25 -7.49 9.19 11.42
C ASN A 25 -7.61 9.79 10.00
N ASN A 26 -7.82 8.94 8.99
CA ASN A 26 -7.90 9.30 7.57
C ASN A 26 -6.63 9.93 6.97
N HIS A 27 -5.49 9.85 7.66
CA HIS A 27 -4.20 10.28 7.14
C HIS A 27 -3.29 9.08 6.86
N CYS A 28 -2.54 9.18 5.77
CA CYS A 28 -1.55 8.20 5.35
C CYS A 28 -0.15 8.70 5.70
N PHE A 29 0.64 7.84 6.36
CA PHE A 29 2.00 8.12 6.75
C PHE A 29 2.89 7.04 6.11
N PRO A 30 3.85 7.39 5.25
CA PRO A 30 4.89 6.45 4.86
C PRO A 30 5.70 6.10 6.10
N VAL A 31 6.00 4.82 6.27
CA VAL A 31 6.74 4.30 7.42
C VAL A 31 7.83 3.35 6.94
N ASP A 32 8.88 3.21 7.74
CA ASP A 32 10.00 2.34 7.39
C ASP A 32 9.56 0.87 7.31
N ASP A 33 10.36 0.10 6.56
CA ASP A 33 10.18 -1.35 6.47
C ASP A 33 10.20 -1.95 7.88
N HIS A 34 9.23 -2.83 8.18
CA HIS A 34 9.02 -3.47 9.50
C HIS A 34 8.34 -2.59 10.57
N PHE A 35 7.69 -1.49 10.18
CA PHE A 35 6.88 -0.73 11.12
C PHE A 35 5.72 -1.56 11.73
N GLU A 36 5.66 -1.65 13.05
CA GLU A 36 4.64 -2.40 13.79
C GLU A 36 3.96 -1.52 14.84
N VAL A 37 2.65 -1.70 14.99
CA VAL A 37 1.85 -0.98 15.98
C VAL A 37 0.85 -1.95 16.60
N ASN A 38 0.80 -1.96 17.94
CA ASN A 38 -0.14 -2.76 18.70
C ASN A 38 -1.60 -2.40 18.35
N ASN A 39 -2.47 -3.42 18.26
CA ASN A 39 -3.88 -3.26 17.93
C ASN A 39 -4.14 -2.56 16.58
N SER A 40 -3.35 -2.94 15.57
CA SER A 40 -3.50 -2.49 14.19
C SER A 40 -4.02 -3.60 13.28
N LYS A 41 -4.75 -3.23 12.23
CA LYS A 41 -5.12 -4.14 11.15
C LYS A 41 -4.00 -4.15 10.12
N VAL A 42 -3.43 -5.32 9.83
CA VAL A 42 -2.37 -5.45 8.83
C VAL A 42 -2.96 -5.95 7.51
N ILE A 43 -2.58 -5.28 6.42
CA ILE A 43 -2.95 -5.64 5.04
C ILE A 43 -1.65 -5.81 4.25
N ASN A 44 -1.45 -6.96 3.61
CA ASN A 44 -0.28 -7.15 2.73
C ASN A 44 -0.63 -6.75 1.30
N ALA A 45 -0.02 -5.67 0.79
CA ALA A 45 -0.26 -5.17 -0.56
C ALA A 45 0.50 -5.92 -1.64
N SER A 46 1.46 -6.80 -1.29
CA SER A 46 2.17 -7.60 -2.30
C SER A 46 1.25 -8.57 -3.06
N THR A 47 0.10 -8.89 -2.49
CA THR A 47 -0.90 -9.80 -3.06
C THR A 47 -2.13 -9.07 -3.58
N ILE A 48 -2.17 -7.73 -3.50
CA ILE A 48 -3.31 -6.93 -3.93
C ILE A 48 -3.02 -6.42 -5.33
N ILE A 49 -3.82 -6.88 -6.29
CA ILE A 49 -3.82 -6.37 -7.66
C ILE A 49 -4.90 -5.29 -7.73
N THR A 50 -4.55 -4.09 -8.20
CA THR A 50 -5.54 -3.02 -8.40
C THR A 50 -6.34 -3.28 -9.68
N ASP A 51 -7.62 -2.90 -9.68
CA ASP A 51 -8.47 -3.00 -10.88
C ASP A 51 -7.87 -2.26 -12.08
N SER A 52 -7.16 -1.15 -11.85
CA SER A 52 -6.44 -0.43 -12.90
C SER A 52 -5.38 -1.30 -13.60
N ILE A 53 -4.67 -2.14 -12.85
CA ILE A 53 -3.70 -3.08 -13.41
C ILE A 53 -4.43 -4.19 -14.15
N LEU A 54 -5.47 -4.80 -13.56
CA LEU A 54 -6.29 -5.82 -14.23
C LEU A 54 -6.86 -5.32 -15.56
N ASN A 55 -7.42 -4.11 -15.57
CA ASN A 55 -7.96 -3.49 -16.77
C ASN A 55 -6.87 -3.23 -17.83
N SER A 56 -5.64 -2.88 -17.45
CA SER A 56 -4.55 -2.66 -18.42
C SER A 56 -4.09 -3.94 -19.14
N PHE A 57 -4.25 -5.11 -18.50
CA PHE A 57 -4.00 -6.41 -19.13
C PHE A 57 -5.21 -6.88 -19.94
N ASN A 58 -6.43 -6.65 -19.44
CA ASN A 58 -7.67 -7.10 -20.07
C ASN A 58 -8.13 -6.21 -21.24
N SER A 59 -7.74 -4.93 -21.29
CA SER A 59 -8.09 -4.00 -22.38
C SER A 59 -7.24 -4.17 -23.64
N ARG A 60 -6.32 -5.16 -23.66
CA ARG A 60 -5.50 -5.51 -24.83
C ARG A 60 -6.10 -6.63 -25.67
N HIS A 61 -7.37 -6.99 -25.44
CA HIS A 61 -8.14 -7.94 -26.23
C HIS A 61 -9.33 -7.27 -26.90
#